data_AF-A0A2P7RU08-F1
#
_entry.id   AF-A0A2P7RU08-F1
#
_cell.length_a   1.000
_cell.length_b   1.000
_cell.length_c   1.000
_cell.angle_alpha   90.00
_cell.angle_beta   90.00
_cell.angle_gamma   90.00
#
_symmetry.space_group_name_H-M   'P 1'
#
loop_
_entity.id
_entity.type
_entity.pdbx_description
1 polymer ?
#
loop_
_entity_poly.entity_id
_entity_poly.type
_entity_poly.pdbx_seq_one_letter_code
_entity_poly.pdbx_strand_id
1 'polypeptide(L)'
;MKAIANNMDDLESEIGHLAALIGTIADIAIEIPGSDPTMNRVNALLWIARDLSERLVDATTACHSKIIADRSSAPIRMVGGARS
;
A
#
# COMPACT_ATOMS: atom_id res chain seq x y z
N MET A 1 -7.95 3.41 16.71
CA MET A 1 -7.14 4.57 16.28
C MET A 1 -6.94 4.43 14.77
N LYS A 2 -7.37 5.42 13.98
CA LYS A 2 -7.26 5.38 12.50
C LYS A 2 -6.17 6.36 12.11
N ALA A 3 -4.92 5.90 12.08
CA ALA A 3 -3.85 6.65 11.44
C ALA A 3 -4.08 6.50 9.95
N ILE A 4 -4.66 7.52 9.33
CA ILE A 4 -4.72 7.59 7.87
C ILE A 4 -3.28 7.83 7.44
N ALA A 5 -2.65 6.78 6.91
CA ALA A 5 -1.31 6.78 6.32
C ALA A 5 -1.25 7.91 5.30
N ASN A 6 -0.59 9.00 5.66
CA ASN A 6 -0.57 10.25 4.90
C ASN A 6 0.80 10.48 4.24
N ASN A 7 1.71 9.51 4.35
CA ASN A 7 3.09 9.59 3.92
C ASN A 7 3.46 8.39 3.02
N MET A 8 4.29 8.64 2.02
CA MET A 8 4.80 7.64 1.08
C MET A 8 5.58 6.53 1.80
N ASP A 9 6.24 6.87 2.91
CA ASP A 9 6.98 5.93 3.76
C ASP A 9 6.07 4.85 4.37
N ASP A 10 4.84 5.21 4.75
CA ASP A 10 3.87 4.26 5.30
C ASP A 10 3.40 3.28 4.22
N LEU A 11 3.21 3.79 2.98
CA LEU A 11 2.81 2.96 1.84
C LEU A 11 3.92 1.97 1.46
N GLU A 12 5.17 2.43 1.44
CA GLU A 12 6.34 1.58 1.18
C GLU A 12 6.47 0.48 2.25
N SER A 13 6.28 0.82 3.53
CA SER A 13 6.32 -0.15 4.62
C SER A 13 5.21 -1.20 4.50
N GLU A 14 3.98 -0.80 4.18
CA GLU A 14 2.85 -1.72 4.00
C GLU A 14 3.05 -2.65 2.78
N ILE A 15 3.63 -2.14 1.69
CA ILE A 15 4.03 -2.97 0.54
C ILE A 15 5.10 -4.00 0.94
N GLY A 16 6.10 -3.59 1.74
CA GLY A 16 7.11 -4.49 2.27
C GLY A 16 6.52 -5.61 3.14
N HIS A 17 5.55 -5.29 4.00
CA HIS A 17 4.84 -6.28 4.81
C HIS A 17 4.05 -7.27 3.95
N LEU A 18 3.36 -6.80 2.91
CA LEU A 18 2.64 -7.66 1.99
C LEU A 18 3.59 -8.61 1.23
N ALA A 19 4.75 -8.11 0.77
CA ALA A 19 5.75 -8.92 0.09
C ALA A 19 6.30 -10.03 1.01
N ALA A 20 6.60 -9.72 2.27
CA ALA A 20 7.04 -10.70 3.25
C ALA A 20 5.96 -11.76 3.56
N LEU A 21 4.69 -11.36 3.64
CA LEU A 21 3.56 -12.27 3.83
C LEU A 21 3.40 -13.23 2.64
N ILE A 22 3.49 -12.72 1.40
CA ILE A 22 3.44 -13.56 0.19
C ILE A 22 4.61 -14.53 0.15
N GLY A 23 5.83 -14.08 0.49
CA GLY A 23 7.00 -14.96 0.60
C GLY A 23 6.76 -16.09 1.59
N THR A 24 6.26 -15.77 2.78
CA THR A 24 5.92 -16.77 3.81
C THR A 24 4.87 -17.77 3.33
N ILE A 25 3.86 -17.31 2.59
CA ILE A 25 2.84 -18.20 2.00
C ILE A 25 3.48 -19.15 0.99
N ALA A 26 4.36 -18.63 0.13
CA ALA A 26 5.06 -19.43 -0.88
C ALA A 26 5.95 -20.49 -0.23
N ASP A 27 6.73 -20.12 0.79
CA ASP A 27 7.59 -21.06 1.52
C ASP A 27 6.76 -22.18 2.15
N ILE A 28 5.66 -21.85 2.82
CA ILE A 28 4.77 -22.85 3.43
C ILE A 28 4.14 -23.77 2.36
N ALA A 29 3.71 -23.22 1.24
CA ALA A 29 3.05 -23.97 0.17
C ALA A 29 4.01 -24.89 -0.60
N ILE A 30 5.27 -24.47 -0.78
CA ILE A 30 6.30 -25.21 -1.52
C ILE A 30 7.01 -26.24 -0.63
N GLU A 31 7.40 -25.86 0.58
CA GLU A 31 8.24 -26.69 1.46
C GLU A 31 7.45 -27.76 2.21
N ILE A 32 6.14 -27.57 2.41
CA ILE A 32 5.28 -28.52 3.13
C ILE A 32 4.12 -28.99 2.24
N PRO A 33 4.40 -29.78 1.20
CA PRO A 33 3.34 -30.30 0.35
C PRO A 33 2.49 -31.33 1.12
N GLY A 34 1.17 -31.21 1.00
CA GLY A 34 0.28 -32.37 1.11
C GLY A 34 -0.40 -32.66 2.45
N SER A 35 -0.67 -31.67 3.31
CA SER A 35 -1.63 -31.85 4.40
C SER A 35 -2.74 -30.80 4.40
N ASP A 36 -3.99 -31.22 4.64
CA ASP A 36 -5.15 -30.33 4.76
C ASP A 36 -4.95 -29.20 5.80
N PRO A 37 -4.32 -29.45 6.98
CA PRO A 37 -4.01 -28.37 7.93
C PRO A 37 -3.06 -27.30 7.35
N THR A 38 -2.06 -27.70 6.57
CA THR A 38 -1.14 -26.75 5.92
C THR A 38 -1.88 -25.89 4.90
N MET A 39 -2.75 -26.51 4.09
CA MET A 39 -3.52 -25.80 3.07
C MET A 39 -4.55 -24.85 3.69
N ASN A 40 -5.16 -25.21 4.82
CA ASN A 40 -6.02 -24.31 5.58
C ASN A 40 -5.25 -23.09 6.10
N ARG A 41 -4.00 -23.27 6.54
CA ARG A 41 -3.14 -22.17 6.99
C ARG A 41 -2.73 -21.27 5.83
N VAL A 42 -2.36 -21.83 4.69
CA VAL A 42 -2.10 -21.08 3.45
C VAL A 42 -3.33 -20.27 3.04
N ASN A 43 -4.52 -20.87 3.06
CA ASN A 43 -5.76 -20.19 2.72
C ASN A 43 -6.06 -19.01 3.68
N ALA A 44 -5.85 -19.20 4.98
CA ALA A 44 -6.02 -18.12 5.97
C ALA A 44 -5.04 -16.96 5.72
N LEU A 45 -3.77 -17.26 5.41
CA LEU A 45 -2.77 -16.23 5.10
C LEU A 45 -3.08 -15.51 3.78
N LEU A 46 -3.62 -16.21 2.78
CA LEU A 46 -4.06 -15.60 1.52
C LEU A 46 -5.21 -14.61 1.73
N TRP A 47 -6.14 -14.89 2.64
CA TRP A 47 -7.20 -13.93 3.00
C TRP A 47 -6.63 -12.66 3.64
N ILE A 48 -5.61 -12.78 4.48
CA ILE A 48 -4.92 -11.63 5.07
C ILE A 48 -4.17 -10.84 4.00
N ALA A 49 -3.46 -11.53 3.10
CA ALA A 49 -2.74 -10.89 2.00
C ALA A 49 -3.69 -10.12 1.08
N ARG A 50 -4.89 -10.67 0.82
CA ARG A 50 -5.93 -10.00 0.05
C ARG A 50 -6.41 -8.72 0.74
N ASP A 51 -6.78 -8.77 2.02
CA ASP A 51 -7.23 -7.59 2.78
C ASP A 51 -6.18 -6.48 2.80
N LEU A 52 -4.90 -6.84 3.03
CA LEU A 52 -3.80 -5.90 2.98
C LEU A 52 -3.61 -5.29 1.59
N SER A 53 -3.77 -6.08 0.53
CA SER A 53 -3.68 -5.59 -0.85
C SER A 53 -4.79 -4.60 -1.18
N GLU A 54 -6.02 -4.88 -0.75
CA GLU A 54 -7.17 -3.98 -0.95
C GLU A 54 -6.95 -2.65 -0.20
N ARG A 55 -6.47 -2.69 1.04
CA ARG A 55 -6.13 -1.50 1.83
C ARG A 55 -4.99 -0.68 1.22
N LEU A 56 -4.00 -1.33 0.62
CA LEU A 56 -2.90 -0.68 -0.09
C LEU A 56 -3.36 0.05 -1.35
N VAL A 57 -4.30 -0.53 -2.10
CA VAL A 57 -4.92 0.14 -3.25
C VAL A 57 -5.63 1.42 -2.80
N ASP A 58 -6.46 1.34 -1.75
CA ASP A 58 -7.15 2.51 -1.19
C ASP A 58 -6.16 3.59 -0.72
N ALA A 59 -5.09 3.20 -0.03
CA ALA A 59 -4.06 4.12 0.43
C ALA A 59 -3.31 4.78 -0.73
N THR A 60 -3.01 4.03 -1.80
CA THR A 60 -2.36 4.54 -3.01
C THR A 60 -3.26 5.54 -3.73
N THR A 61 -4.54 5.23 -3.89
CA THR A 61 -5.52 6.14 -4.50
C THR A 61 -5.64 7.43 -3.70
N ALA A 62 -5.71 7.34 -2.37
CA ALA A 62 -5.78 8.52 -1.50
C ALA A 62 -4.51 9.39 -1.61
N CYS A 63 -3.32 8.77 -1.60
CA CYS A 63 -2.04 9.45 -1.79
C CYS A 63 -2.00 10.16 -3.16
N HIS A 64 -2.40 9.47 -4.22
CA HIS A 64 -2.44 10.04 -5.58
C HIS A 64 -3.39 11.24 -5.70
N SER A 65 -4.61 11.13 -5.14
CA SER A 65 -5.56 12.24 -5.11
C SER A 65 -5.03 13.45 -4.36
N LYS A 66 -4.31 13.24 -3.25
CA LYS A 66 -3.68 14.32 -2.48
C LYS A 66 -2.59 15.02 -3.29
N ILE A 67 -1.71 14.27 -3.97
CA ILE A 67 -0.65 14.85 -4.83
C ILE A 67 -1.26 15.69 -5.96
N ILE A 68 -2.34 15.22 -6.60
CA ILE A 68 -3.04 15.99 -7.64
C ILE A 68 -3.60 17.28 -7.05
N ALA A 69 -4.30 17.21 -5.91
CA ALA A 69 -4.86 18.39 -5.26
C ALA A 69 -3.77 19.41 -4.88
N ASP A 70 -2.65 18.96 -4.33
CA ASP A 70 -1.51 19.82 -3.97
C ASP A 70 -0.91 20.49 -5.22
N ARG A 71 -0.79 19.76 -6.34
CA ARG A 71 -0.32 20.32 -7.62
C ARG A 71 -1.31 21.30 -8.24
N SER A 72 -2.62 21.06 -8.12
CA SER A 72 -3.66 21.98 -8.60
C SER A 72 -3.81 23.23 -7.74
N SER A 73 -3.42 23.17 -6.47
CA SER A 73 -3.49 24.30 -5.53
C SER A 73 -2.22 25.16 -5.50
N ALA A 74 -1.15 24.74 -6.17
CA ALA A 74 0.07 25.52 -6.29
C ALA A 74 -0.22 26.84 -7.02
N PRO A 75 -0.02 28.01 -6.38
CA PRO A 75 -0.35 29.28 -7.00
C PRO A 75 0.51 29.48 -8.24
N ILE A 76 -0.14 29.76 -9.38
CA ILE A 76 0.52 30.28 -10.58
C ILE A 76 1.31 31.50 -10.10
N ARG A 77 2.65 31.40 -10.08
CA ARG A 77 3.52 32.57 -9.90
C ARG A 77 3.24 33.48 -11.09
N MET A 78 2.31 34.40 -10.90
CA MET A 78 2.17 35.58 -11.73
C MET A 78 3.47 36.35 -11.58
N VAL A 79 4.41 36.15 -12.51
CA VAL A 79 5.52 37.06 -12.76
C VAL A 79 4.90 38.31 -13.37
N GLY A 80 4.19 39.07 -12.53
CA GLY A 80 3.71 40.41 -12.82
C GLY A 80 4.89 41.35 -12.64
N GLY A 81 5.27 42.01 -13.72
CA GLY A 81 6.32 43.02 -13.74
C GLY A 81 5.98 44.29 -12.96
N ALA A 82 6.91 45.23 -13.10
CA ALA A 82 6.93 46.61 -12.63
C ALA A 82 7.43 46.85 -11.19
N ARG A 83 8.59 47.50 -11.12
CA ARG A 83 8.93 48.69 -10.29
C ARG A 83 10.29 49.18 -10.80
N SER A 84 10.29 50.23 -11.63
CA SER A 84 10.44 51.67 -11.27
C SER A 84 11.90 52.08 -11.25
#